data_AF-A0A7S3Z4G7-F1
#
_entry.id   AF-A0A7S3Z4G7-F1
#
_cell.length_a   1.000
_cell.length_b   1.000
_cell.length_c   1.000
_cell.angle_alpha   90.00
_cell.angle_beta   90.00
_cell.angle_gamma   90.00
#
_symmetry.space_group_name_H-M   'P 1'
#
loop_
_entity.id
_entity.type
_entity.pdbx_description
1 polymer ?
#
loop_
_entity_poly.entity_id
_entity_poly.type
_entity_poly.pdbx_seq_one_letter_code
_entity_poly.pdbx_strand_id
1 'polypeptide(L)'
;MSSKPLSGINHKEYGVTSEGVCIFLDVALRNMGKDPTERPFTLKITGGTSGDVAGNAIKILNRDYGENAKIVGIVDHKGCCEDPSGLDLTELMRLVNNELSLEHFDESKLSSDGKFWSRDNPEGVVMCDSMHNRLQTDAFLPAGGLPNTIRTDNWEAFLTEDVCCSFHIKTNNEYTF
;
A
#
# COMPACT_ATOMS: atom_id res chain seq x y z
N MET A 1 -11.79 -12.60 11.82
CA MET A 1 -12.78 -12.80 12.90
C MET A 1 -12.61 -11.70 13.92
N SER A 2 -13.71 -11.09 14.38
CA SER A 2 -13.71 -10.13 15.49
C SER A 2 -13.18 -10.79 16.76
N SER A 3 -12.38 -10.09 17.56
CA SER A 3 -11.91 -10.56 18.87
C SER A 3 -13.05 -10.70 19.90
N LYS A 4 -14.26 -10.25 19.56
CA LYS A 4 -15.49 -10.40 20.35
C LYS A 4 -16.66 -10.80 19.43
N PRO A 5 -16.84 -12.09 19.14
CA PRO A 5 -17.84 -12.55 18.15
C PRO A 5 -19.29 -12.22 18.52
N LEU A 6 -19.60 -12.05 19.82
CA LEU A 6 -20.96 -11.89 20.34
C LEU A 6 -21.39 -10.43 20.56
N SER A 7 -20.45 -9.47 20.50
CA SER A 7 -20.74 -8.06 20.81
C SER A 7 -19.86 -7.04 20.10
N GLY A 8 -18.82 -7.49 19.37
CA GLY A 8 -17.89 -6.61 18.67
C GLY A 8 -18.23 -6.49 17.19
N ILE A 9 -18.19 -5.27 16.68
CA ILE A 9 -18.24 -4.98 15.24
C ILE A 9 -16.97 -5.56 14.59
N ASN A 10 -17.15 -6.33 13.51
CA ASN A 10 -16.05 -6.98 12.81
C ASN A 10 -15.24 -5.97 11.98
N HIS A 11 -14.13 -5.47 12.53
CA HIS A 11 -13.30 -4.47 11.87
C HIS A 11 -12.77 -4.89 10.49
N LYS A 12 -12.56 -6.20 10.23
CA LYS A 12 -12.19 -6.69 8.90
C LYS A 12 -13.33 -6.62 7.91
N GLU A 13 -14.55 -6.91 8.35
CA GLU A 13 -15.74 -6.82 7.50
C GLU A 13 -16.06 -5.38 7.13
N TYR A 14 -15.92 -4.46 8.09
CA TYR A 14 -16.23 -3.04 7.90
C TYR A 14 -15.03 -2.19 7.48
N GLY A 15 -13.83 -2.76 7.39
CA GLY A 15 -12.62 -2.06 6.95
C GLY A 15 -12.23 -0.85 7.81
N VAL A 16 -12.58 -0.81 9.10
CA VAL A 16 -12.47 0.40 9.95
C VAL A 16 -11.04 0.95 10.02
N THR A 17 -10.05 0.06 10.12
CA THR A 17 -8.64 0.45 10.12
C THR A 17 -8.24 1.08 8.78
N SER A 18 -8.62 0.43 7.68
CA SER A 18 -8.30 0.90 6.33
C SER A 18 -9.00 2.21 6.00
N GLU A 19 -10.22 2.44 6.50
CA GLU A 19 -10.94 3.71 6.34
C GLU A 19 -10.15 4.86 6.96
N GLY A 20 -9.68 4.70 8.21
CA GLY A 20 -8.82 5.70 8.85
C GLY A 20 -7.50 5.95 8.09
N VAL A 21 -6.88 4.89 7.57
CA VAL A 21 -5.66 4.98 6.75
C VAL A 21 -5.92 5.74 5.43
N CYS A 22 -7.03 5.43 4.74
CA CYS A 22 -7.39 6.10 3.48
C CYS A 22 -7.80 7.56 3.68
N ILE A 23 -8.43 7.91 4.80
CA ILE A 23 -8.70 9.31 5.18
C ILE A 23 -7.39 10.06 5.43
N PHE A 24 -6.44 9.44 6.15
CA PHE A 24 -5.13 10.06 6.36
C PHE A 24 -4.39 10.29 5.04
N LEU A 25 -4.47 9.31 4.12
CA LEU A 25 -3.92 9.44 2.78
C LEU A 25 -4.54 10.62 2.00
N ASP A 26 -5.87 10.77 2.00
CA ASP A 26 -6.56 11.91 1.35
C ASP A 26 -6.03 13.24 1.87
N VAL A 27 -5.99 13.41 3.19
CA VAL A 27 -5.53 14.63 3.84
C VAL A 27 -4.06 14.91 3.51
N ALA A 28 -3.20 13.88 3.50
CA ALA A 28 -1.80 14.02 3.14
C ALA A 28 -1.62 14.48 1.69
N LEU A 29 -2.32 13.84 0.74
CA LEU A 29 -2.28 14.22 -0.68
C LEU A 29 -2.74 15.66 -0.89
N ARG A 30 -3.86 16.05 -0.27
CA ARG A 30 -4.40 17.42 -0.36
C ARG A 30 -3.42 18.45 0.20
N ASN A 31 -2.75 18.16 1.32
CA ASN A 31 -1.71 19.03 1.89
C ASN A 31 -0.48 19.15 0.99
N MET A 32 -0.16 18.14 0.20
CA MET A 32 0.85 18.21 -0.87
C MET A 32 0.35 18.93 -2.12
N GLY A 33 -0.84 19.54 -2.07
CA GLY A 33 -1.47 20.19 -3.19
C GLY A 33 -1.89 19.21 -4.28
N LYS A 34 -2.24 17.96 -3.93
CA LYS A 34 -2.78 16.90 -4.80
C LYS A 34 -4.20 16.53 -4.38
N ASP A 35 -5.22 16.87 -5.19
CA ASP A 35 -6.60 16.43 -4.93
C ASP A 35 -6.83 15.04 -5.56
N PRO A 36 -6.93 13.96 -4.77
CA PRO A 36 -7.06 12.59 -5.30
C PRO A 36 -8.40 12.33 -6.01
N THR A 37 -9.38 13.23 -5.90
CA THR A 37 -10.67 13.11 -6.60
C THR A 37 -10.63 13.70 -8.00
N GLU A 38 -9.69 14.60 -8.28
CA GLU A 38 -9.57 15.31 -9.57
C GLU A 38 -8.42 14.80 -10.44
N ARG A 39 -7.36 14.25 -9.83
CA ARG A 39 -6.17 13.80 -10.55
C ARG A 39 -5.67 12.44 -10.06
N PRO A 40 -5.06 11.64 -10.95
CA PRO A 40 -4.43 10.40 -10.56
C PRO A 40 -3.29 10.61 -9.56
N PHE A 41 -3.10 9.61 -8.69
CA PHE A 41 -1.95 9.48 -7.80
C PHE A 41 -1.48 8.02 -7.79
N THR A 42 -0.19 7.83 -7.56
CA THR A 42 0.45 6.52 -7.52
C THR A 42 0.68 6.08 -6.08
N LEU A 43 0.47 4.80 -5.81
CA LEU A 43 0.80 4.22 -4.52
C LEU A 43 1.35 2.81 -4.63
N LYS A 44 2.16 2.44 -3.65
CA LYS A 44 2.64 1.07 -3.43
C LYS A 44 2.16 0.55 -2.08
N ILE A 45 1.89 -0.75 -1.97
CA ILE A 45 1.31 -1.37 -0.79
C ILE A 45 2.14 -2.58 -0.38
N THR A 46 2.58 -2.64 0.88
CA THR A 46 2.97 -3.93 1.47
C THR A 46 1.78 -4.51 2.20
N GLY A 47 1.58 -5.83 2.09
CA GLY A 47 0.35 -6.49 2.52
C GLY A 47 -0.51 -6.88 1.30
N GLY A 48 -0.98 -8.13 1.28
CA GLY A 48 -1.68 -8.71 0.14
C GLY A 48 -3.18 -8.43 0.12
N THR A 49 -3.80 -8.77 -1.02
CA THR A 49 -5.24 -8.66 -1.30
C THR A 49 -6.13 -9.44 -0.33
N SER A 50 -5.64 -10.55 0.21
CA SER A 50 -6.35 -11.34 1.25
C SER A 50 -6.16 -10.80 2.68
N GLY A 51 -5.28 -9.81 2.86
CA GLY A 51 -5.00 -9.16 4.13
C GLY A 51 -6.13 -8.23 4.57
N ASP A 52 -6.27 -8.04 5.89
CA ASP A 52 -7.30 -7.17 6.46
C ASP A 52 -7.12 -5.71 6.02
N VAL A 53 -5.96 -5.12 6.30
CA VAL A 53 -5.74 -3.69 6.03
C VAL A 53 -5.57 -3.42 4.53
N ALA A 54 -4.69 -4.16 3.85
CA ALA A 54 -4.41 -3.95 2.43
C ALA A 54 -5.64 -4.27 1.55
N GLY A 55 -6.31 -5.40 1.77
CA GLY A 55 -7.50 -5.76 1.00
C GLY A 55 -8.64 -4.76 1.16
N ASN A 56 -8.92 -4.29 2.39
CA ASN A 56 -9.93 -3.26 2.60
C ASN A 56 -9.50 -1.88 2.07
N ALA A 57 -8.21 -1.54 2.12
CA ALA A 57 -7.72 -0.30 1.51
C ALA A 57 -7.97 -0.29 0.00
N ILE A 58 -7.75 -1.41 -0.71
CA ILE A 58 -8.07 -1.54 -2.14
C ILE A 58 -9.56 -1.30 -2.41
N LYS A 59 -10.46 -1.86 -1.60
CA LYS A 59 -11.91 -1.61 -1.73
C LYS A 59 -12.25 -0.12 -1.59
N ILE A 60 -11.67 0.54 -0.59
CA ILE A 60 -11.92 1.96 -0.31
C ILE A 60 -11.33 2.85 -1.41
N LEU A 61 -10.11 2.57 -1.87
CA LEU A 61 -9.49 3.27 -2.98
C LEU A 61 -10.34 3.17 -4.25
N ASN A 62 -10.85 1.97 -4.56
CA ASN A 62 -11.77 1.77 -5.69
C ASN A 62 -13.10 2.52 -5.51
N ARG A 63 -13.66 2.52 -4.29
CA ARG A 63 -14.92 3.22 -3.95
C ARG A 63 -14.79 4.74 -4.13
N ASP A 64 -13.72 5.33 -3.63
CA ASP A 64 -13.61 6.78 -3.47
C ASP A 64 -12.87 7.47 -4.63
N TYR A 65 -11.92 6.77 -5.26
CA TYR A 65 -11.04 7.37 -6.28
C TYR A 65 -11.08 6.62 -7.61
N GLY A 66 -11.54 5.37 -7.64
CA GLY A 66 -11.59 4.55 -8.86
C GLY A 66 -10.25 4.55 -9.61
N GLU A 67 -10.26 4.92 -10.88
CA GLU A 67 -9.08 4.94 -11.73
C GLU A 67 -8.01 5.98 -11.32
N ASN A 68 -8.32 6.95 -10.45
CA ASN A 68 -7.32 7.89 -9.95
C ASN A 68 -6.32 7.22 -9.01
N ALA A 69 -6.70 6.15 -8.30
CA ALA A 69 -5.80 5.40 -7.43
C ALA A 69 -4.99 4.38 -8.24
N LYS A 70 -3.77 4.74 -8.65
CA LYS A 70 -2.87 3.86 -9.42
C LYS A 70 -1.97 3.06 -8.50
N ILE A 71 -2.38 1.84 -8.16
CA ILE A 71 -1.54 0.91 -7.39
C ILE A 71 -0.47 0.36 -8.34
N VAL A 72 0.76 0.85 -8.24
CA VAL A 72 1.86 0.44 -9.15
C VAL A 72 2.67 -0.74 -8.60
N GLY A 73 2.48 -1.07 -7.33
CA GLY A 73 3.16 -2.19 -6.68
C GLY A 73 2.42 -2.69 -5.46
N ILE A 74 2.23 -4.00 -5.35
CA ILE A 74 1.69 -4.67 -4.17
C ILE A 74 2.49 -5.93 -3.88
N VAL A 75 2.78 -6.19 -2.60
CA VAL A 75 3.54 -7.37 -2.17
C VAL A 75 2.86 -8.11 -1.03
N ASP A 76 2.86 -9.44 -1.11
CA ASP A 76 2.42 -10.34 -0.06
C ASP A 76 3.44 -11.46 0.21
N HIS A 77 3.02 -12.48 0.94
CA HIS A 77 3.86 -13.61 1.33
C HIS A 77 4.13 -14.60 0.18
N LYS A 78 3.44 -14.46 -0.96
CA LYS A 78 3.60 -15.29 -2.16
C LYS A 78 4.38 -14.59 -3.26
N GLY A 79 4.25 -13.28 -3.40
CA GLY A 79 4.95 -12.53 -4.44
C GLY A 79 4.70 -11.03 -4.40
N CYS A 80 5.20 -10.33 -5.42
CA CYS A 80 4.81 -8.95 -5.70
C CYS A 80 4.36 -8.80 -7.16
N CYS A 81 3.32 -7.99 -7.35
CA CYS A 81 2.90 -7.52 -8.66
C CYS A 81 3.36 -6.07 -8.80
N GLU A 82 3.98 -5.74 -9.92
CA GLU A 82 4.46 -4.40 -10.22
C GLU A 82 4.04 -4.03 -11.63
N ASP A 83 3.46 -2.84 -11.80
CA ASP A 83 3.10 -2.31 -13.11
C ASP A 83 3.22 -0.78 -13.08
N PRO A 84 4.16 -0.17 -13.84
CA PRO A 84 4.30 1.28 -13.91
C PRO A 84 3.04 2.01 -14.38
N SER A 85 2.18 1.34 -15.15
CA SER A 85 0.90 1.89 -15.63
C SER A 85 -0.22 1.81 -14.57
N GLY A 86 0.03 1.12 -13.44
CA GLY A 86 -0.93 0.77 -12.42
C GLY A 86 -1.58 -0.58 -12.69
N LEU A 87 -1.69 -1.40 -11.64
CA LEU A 87 -2.34 -2.70 -11.67
C LEU A 87 -3.84 -2.54 -11.95
N ASP A 88 -4.41 -3.49 -12.69
CA ASP A 88 -5.85 -3.54 -12.97
C ASP A 88 -6.65 -3.65 -11.65
N LEU A 89 -7.39 -2.60 -11.35
CA LEU A 89 -8.13 -2.50 -10.09
C LEU A 89 -9.32 -3.46 -10.03
N THR A 90 -9.89 -3.85 -11.18
CA THR A 90 -10.95 -4.86 -11.25
C THR A 90 -10.39 -6.23 -10.87
N GLU A 91 -9.20 -6.56 -11.34
CA GLU A 91 -8.50 -7.79 -11.02
C GLU A 91 -8.07 -7.83 -9.56
N LEU A 92 -7.54 -6.73 -9.02
CA LEU A 92 -7.27 -6.62 -7.58
C LEU A 92 -8.55 -6.82 -6.76
N MET A 93 -9.67 -6.21 -7.16
CA MET A 93 -10.97 -6.39 -6.50
C MET A 93 -11.46 -7.84 -6.59
N ARG A 94 -11.21 -8.55 -7.70
CA ARG A 94 -11.49 -9.99 -7.81
C ARG A 94 -10.71 -10.77 -6.76
N LEU A 95 -9.41 -10.53 -6.62
CA LEU A 95 -8.58 -11.19 -5.61
C LEU A 95 -9.07 -10.90 -4.19
N VAL A 96 -9.35 -9.63 -3.87
CA VAL A 96 -9.85 -9.21 -2.55
C VAL A 96 -11.18 -9.88 -2.22
N ASN A 97 -12.14 -9.89 -3.16
CA ASN A 97 -13.47 -10.45 -2.92
C ASN A 97 -13.46 -11.97 -2.75
N ASN A 98 -12.47 -12.65 -3.32
CA ASN A 98 -12.29 -14.10 -3.19
C ASN A 98 -11.24 -14.48 -2.13
N GLU A 99 -10.73 -13.51 -1.35
CA GLU A 99 -9.66 -13.68 -0.37
C GLU A 99 -8.40 -14.39 -0.91
N LEU A 100 -8.05 -14.12 -2.18
CA LEU A 100 -6.90 -14.73 -2.85
C LEU A 100 -5.61 -13.94 -2.62
N SER A 101 -4.48 -14.66 -2.58
CA SER A 101 -3.11 -14.12 -2.63
C SER A 101 -2.74 -13.64 -4.04
N LEU A 102 -1.65 -12.86 -4.14
CA LEU A 102 -1.18 -12.30 -5.41
C LEU A 102 -0.71 -13.34 -6.43
N GLU A 103 -0.37 -14.56 -6.01
CA GLU A 103 -0.03 -15.65 -6.96
C GLU A 103 -1.19 -16.03 -7.90
N HIS A 104 -2.41 -15.59 -7.59
CA HIS A 104 -3.60 -15.78 -8.41
C HIS A 104 -3.92 -14.60 -9.32
N PHE A 105 -3.09 -13.55 -9.35
CA PHE A 105 -3.29 -12.40 -10.23
C PHE A 105 -3.22 -12.84 -11.71
N ASP A 106 -4.20 -12.44 -12.51
CA ASP A 106 -4.22 -12.70 -13.94
C ASP A 106 -3.16 -11.83 -14.64
N GLU A 107 -2.00 -12.41 -14.93
CA GLU A 107 -0.89 -11.71 -15.60
C GLU A 107 -1.26 -11.14 -16.98
N SER A 108 -2.35 -11.62 -17.63
CA SER A 108 -2.83 -11.01 -18.88
C SER A 108 -3.39 -9.59 -18.70
N LYS A 109 -3.63 -9.17 -17.45
CA LYS A 109 -4.05 -7.82 -17.05
C LYS A 109 -2.89 -6.87 -16.78
N LEU A 110 -1.66 -7.37 -16.77
CA LEU A 110 -0.48 -6.53 -16.69
C LEU A 110 -0.23 -5.83 -18.03
N SER A 111 0.30 -4.62 -17.97
CA SER A 111 0.87 -3.95 -19.13
C SER A 111 2.11 -4.69 -19.64
N SER A 112 2.65 -4.26 -20.78
CA SER A 112 3.90 -4.82 -21.31
C SER A 112 5.09 -4.67 -20.37
N ASP A 113 5.04 -3.69 -19.46
CA ASP A 113 6.08 -3.42 -18.46
C ASP A 113 5.70 -3.96 -17.07
N GLY A 114 4.52 -4.56 -16.94
CA GLY A 114 4.05 -5.16 -15.70
C GLY A 114 4.63 -6.56 -15.50
N LYS A 115 4.86 -6.94 -14.24
CA LYS A 115 5.45 -8.23 -13.90
C LYS A 115 4.96 -8.75 -12.55
N PHE A 116 4.73 -10.07 -12.49
CA PHE A 116 4.63 -10.80 -11.24
C PHE A 116 5.98 -11.42 -10.88
N TRP A 117 6.37 -11.28 -9.62
CA TRP A 117 7.57 -11.85 -9.04
C TRP A 117 7.19 -12.86 -7.95
N SER A 118 7.34 -14.15 -8.25
CA SER A 118 7.10 -15.21 -7.27
C SER A 118 8.24 -15.31 -6.25
N ARG A 119 7.90 -15.42 -4.96
CA ARG A 119 8.87 -15.69 -3.88
C ARG A 119 9.42 -17.12 -3.89
N ASP A 120 8.95 -18.00 -4.77
CA ASP A 120 9.48 -19.37 -4.91
C ASP A 120 10.86 -19.42 -5.59
N ASN A 121 11.37 -18.30 -6.09
CA ASN A 121 12.72 -18.20 -6.64
C ASN A 121 13.51 -17.02 -6.04
N PRO A 122 14.86 -17.08 -6.06
CA PRO A 122 15.69 -16.07 -5.41
C PRO A 122 15.51 -14.64 -5.95
N GLU A 123 15.29 -14.49 -7.26
CA GLU A 123 15.10 -13.17 -7.88
C GLU A 123 13.81 -12.53 -7.36
N GLY A 124 12.71 -13.28 -7.34
CA GLY A 124 11.44 -12.77 -6.85
C GLY A 124 11.47 -12.40 -5.37
N VAL A 125 12.21 -13.13 -4.52
CA VAL A 125 12.45 -12.71 -3.12
C VAL A 125 13.10 -11.33 -3.06
N VAL A 126 14.17 -11.10 -3.84
CA VAL A 126 14.87 -9.80 -3.89
C VAL A 126 13.93 -8.70 -4.40
N MET A 127 13.14 -8.98 -5.44
CA MET A 127 12.21 -8.00 -6.01
C MET A 127 11.10 -7.63 -5.02
N CYS A 128 10.52 -8.62 -4.35
CA CYS A 128 9.49 -8.41 -3.33
C CYS A 128 10.01 -7.62 -2.13
N ASP A 129 11.20 -7.98 -1.62
CA ASP A 129 11.77 -7.36 -0.42
C ASP A 129 12.25 -5.94 -0.69
N SER A 130 12.68 -5.63 -1.91
CA SER A 130 13.13 -4.28 -2.31
C SER A 130 12.02 -3.37 -2.83
N MET A 131 10.83 -3.88 -3.15
CA MET A 131 9.74 -3.14 -3.83
C MET A 131 9.46 -1.78 -3.16
N HIS A 132 9.41 -1.75 -1.83
CA HIS A 132 9.08 -0.55 -1.06
C HIS A 132 10.14 0.56 -1.16
N ASN A 133 11.39 0.26 -1.52
CA ASN A 133 12.43 1.26 -1.78
C ASN A 133 12.59 1.54 -3.28
N ARG A 134 12.50 0.50 -4.11
CA ARG A 134 12.75 0.60 -5.56
C ARG A 134 11.65 1.37 -6.29
N LEU A 135 10.38 1.19 -5.92
CA LEU A 135 9.27 1.89 -6.59
C LEU A 135 9.09 3.30 -6.01
N GLN A 136 9.18 4.32 -6.85
CA GLN A 136 8.85 5.69 -6.48
C GLN A 136 7.36 5.96 -6.76
N THR A 137 6.66 6.48 -5.75
CA THR A 137 5.21 6.68 -5.76
C THR A 137 4.83 7.89 -4.91
N ASP A 138 3.64 8.44 -5.10
CA ASP A 138 3.13 9.54 -4.27
C ASP A 138 2.87 9.10 -2.82
N ALA A 139 2.51 7.84 -2.62
CA ALA A 139 2.22 7.29 -1.30
C ALA A 139 2.71 5.85 -1.12
N PHE A 140 3.10 5.52 0.11
CA PHE A 140 3.39 4.16 0.52
C PHE A 140 2.46 3.74 1.65
N LEU A 141 1.76 2.61 1.48
CA LEU A 141 0.89 2.01 2.49
C LEU A 141 1.54 0.74 3.08
N PRO A 142 2.17 0.82 4.27
CA PRO A 142 2.73 -0.34 4.95
C PRO A 142 1.64 -1.12 5.70
N ALA A 143 0.87 -1.94 4.98
CA ALA A 143 -0.29 -2.68 5.46
C ALA A 143 -0.04 -4.19 5.61
N GLY A 144 1.24 -4.60 5.63
CA GLY A 144 1.68 -5.98 5.72
C GLY A 144 2.20 -6.34 7.11
N GLY A 145 2.23 -7.64 7.41
CA GLY A 145 2.75 -8.17 8.67
C GLY A 145 4.27 -8.31 8.74
N LEU A 146 5.01 -7.92 7.69
CA LEU A 146 6.47 -8.05 7.66
C LEU A 146 7.10 -6.98 8.56
N PRO A 147 7.63 -7.35 9.75
CA PRO A 147 8.23 -6.38 10.65
C PRO A 147 9.45 -5.73 9.99
N ASN A 148 9.71 -4.47 10.34
CA ASN A 148 10.89 -3.74 9.89
C ASN A 148 10.99 -3.66 8.34
N THR A 149 9.87 -3.38 7.68
CA THR A 149 9.87 -3.07 6.23
C THR A 149 10.76 -1.84 5.97
N ILE A 150 10.54 -0.76 6.72
CA ILE A 150 11.49 0.35 6.84
C ILE A 150 12.24 0.21 8.18
N ARG A 151 13.56 0.37 8.15
CA ARG A 151 14.47 0.12 9.27
C ARG A 151 15.76 0.93 9.15
N THR A 152 16.56 0.91 10.20
CA THR A 152 17.73 1.77 10.40
C THR A 152 18.80 1.65 9.30
N ASP A 153 18.87 0.52 8.61
CA ASP A 153 19.85 0.22 7.55
C ASP A 153 19.30 0.39 6.13
N ASN A 154 18.00 0.69 5.95
CA ASN A 154 17.40 0.84 4.62
C ASN A 154 16.57 2.12 4.40
N TRP A 155 16.30 2.90 5.45
CA TRP A 155 15.44 4.09 5.35
C TRP A 155 15.98 5.16 4.41
N GLU A 156 17.30 5.29 4.27
CA GLU A 156 17.91 6.27 3.37
C GLU A 156 17.53 6.01 1.92
N ALA A 157 17.42 4.73 1.52
CA ALA A 157 16.99 4.35 0.17
C ALA A 157 15.51 4.63 -0.09
N PHE A 158 14.72 4.92 0.94
CA PHE A 158 13.33 5.34 0.80
C PHE A 158 13.18 6.84 0.50
N LEU A 159 14.20 7.64 0.83
CA LEU A 159 14.18 9.09 0.59
C LEU A 159 14.61 9.43 -0.84
N THR A 160 13.96 10.44 -1.42
CA THR A 160 14.39 11.05 -2.68
C THR A 160 15.37 12.20 -2.41
N GLU A 161 16.17 12.60 -3.40
CA GLU A 161 17.19 13.67 -3.26
C GLU A 161 16.59 15.04 -2.85
N ASP A 162 15.29 15.24 -3.02
CA ASP A 162 14.58 16.51 -2.78
C ASP A 162 14.08 16.74 -1.35
N VAL A 163 14.60 16.01 -0.35
CA VAL A 163 14.23 16.24 1.05
C VAL A 163 14.97 17.48 1.61
N CYS A 164 14.62 18.65 1.09
CA CYS A 164 14.60 19.89 1.87
C CYS A 164 13.35 19.89 2.77
N CYS A 165 13.07 18.79 3.47
CA CYS A 165 12.00 18.74 4.46
C CYS A 165 12.52 19.30 5.77
N SER A 166 12.42 20.61 5.92
CA SER A 166 12.37 21.22 7.25
C SER A 166 11.02 20.88 7.90
N PHE A 167 10.83 19.65 8.34
CA PHE A 167 9.86 19.36 9.40
C PHE A 167 10.43 19.96 10.69
N HIS A 168 10.15 21.25 10.92
CA HIS A 168 10.29 21.85 12.25
C HIS A 168 9.23 21.21 13.15
N ILE A 169 9.58 20.09 13.79
CA ILE A 169 8.90 19.69 15.01
C ILE A 169 9.26 20.78 16.02
N LYS A 170 8.34 21.72 16.27
CA LYS A 170 8.43 22.58 17.44
C LYS A 170 8.26 21.68 18.67
N THR A 171 9.37 21.15 19.17
CA THR A 171 9.40 20.63 20.53
C THR A 171 9.32 21.85 21.46
N ASN A 172 8.13 22.14 21.98
CA ASN A 172 8.02 22.93 23.20
C ASN A 172 8.54 22.06 24.35
N ASN A 173 9.85 21.85 24.40
CA ASN A 173 10.52 21.23 25.55
C ASN A 173 10.62 22.28 26.67
N GLU A 174 9.50 22.49 27.37
CA GLU A 174 9.51 23.00 28.73
C GLU A 174 9.17 21.85 29.69
N TYR A 175 10.03 20.82 29.75
CA TYR A 175 10.07 19.92 30.91
C TYR A 175 11.51 19.48 31.17
N THR A 176 12.11 20.14 32.15
CA THR A 176 13.32 19.72 32.85
C THR A 176 12.93 18.66 33.90
N PHE A 177 13.63 17.53 33.91
CA PHE A 177 13.79 16.70 35.11
C PHE A 177 15.20 16.89 35.64
#